data_AF-A0A2S9GRX7-F1
#
_entry.id   AF-A0A2S9GRX7-F1
#
_cell.length_a   1.000
_cell.length_b   1.000
_cell.length_c   1.000
_cell.angle_alpha   90.00
_cell.angle_beta   90.00
_cell.angle_gamma   90.00
#
_symmetry.space_group_name_H-M   'P 1'
#
loop_
_entity.id
_entity.type
_entity.pdbx_description
1 polymer ?
#
loop_
_entity_poly.entity_id
_entity_poly.type
_entity_poly.pdbx_seq_one_letter_code
_entity_poly.pdbx_strand_id
1 'polypeptide(L)' 'LCDKRVTPLLFLQNISGFMVGRDYEAGGIAKHGAKMVTAVACARVPKLTVVIGGSYGAGNYSMCGRA' A
#
# COMPACT_ATOMS: atom_id res chain seq x y z
N LEU A 1 -10.64 -1.59 8.29
CA LEU A 1 -12.07 -1.96 8.22
C LEU A 1 -12.24 -3.43 7.83
N CYS A 2 -11.75 -3.84 6.66
CA CYS A 2 -11.83 -5.23 6.17
C CYS A 2 -11.28 -6.25 7.16
N ASP A 3 -10.14 -5.96 7.80
CA ASP A 3 -9.59 -6.83 8.85
C ASP A 3 -10.57 -7.10 10.01
N LYS A 4 -11.24 -6.04 10.50
CA LYS A 4 -12.23 -6.16 11.58
C LYS A 4 -13.48 -6.95 11.16
N ARG A 5 -13.77 -6.98 9.86
CA ARG A 5 -14.94 -7.67 9.27
C ARG A 5 -14.60 -9.03 8.68
N VAL A 6 -13.37 -9.51 8.86
CA VAL A 6 -12.89 -10.78 8.31
C VAL A 6 -13.06 -10.84 6.77
N THR A 7 -12.91 -9.71 6.10
CA THR A 7 -13.01 -9.63 4.64
C THR A 7 -11.60 -9.71 4.03
N PRO A 8 -11.31 -10.69 3.15
CA PRO A 8 -10.03 -10.78 2.44
C PRO A 8 -9.73 -9.53 1.63
N LEU A 9 -8.45 -9.26 1.41
CA LEU A 9 -7.99 -8.12 0.63
C LEU A 9 -7.31 -8.60 -0.65
N LEU A 10 -7.68 -7.99 -1.78
CA LEU A 10 -7.05 -8.17 -3.07
C LEU A 10 -6.41 -6.86 -3.50
N PHE A 11 -5.10 -6.88 -3.75
CA PHE A 11 -4.33 -5.75 -4.24
C PHE A 11 -4.05 -5.93 -5.74
N LEU A 12 -4.40 -4.92 -6.54
CA LEU A 12 -4.04 -4.86 -7.96
C LEU A 12 -2.93 -3.83 -8.13
N GLN A 13 -1.73 -4.27 -8.46
CA GLN A 13 -0.55 -3.41 -8.51
C GLN A 13 -0.25 -2.95 -9.94
N ASN A 14 -0.31 -1.64 -10.14
CA ASN A 14 0.28 -0.91 -11.27
C ASN A 14 0.79 0.44 -10.76
N ILE A 15 1.93 0.43 -10.09
CA ILE A 15 2.43 1.52 -9.26
C ILE A 15 3.88 1.86 -9.67
N SER A 16 4.14 3.13 -9.97
CA SER A 16 5.50 3.65 -10.22
C SER A 16 6.21 4.14 -8.96
N GLY A 17 5.48 4.38 -7.87
CA GLY A 17 6.00 4.89 -6.60
C GLY A 17 5.01 5.84 -5.92
N PHE A 18 5.45 6.51 -4.86
CA PHE A 18 4.70 7.64 -4.31
C PHE A 18 4.99 8.93 -5.05
N MET A 19 4.00 9.82 -5.07
CA MET A 19 4.17 11.16 -5.63
C MET A 19 5.19 11.94 -4.81
N VAL A 20 6.11 12.60 -5.51
CA VAL A 20 7.13 13.47 -4.93
C VAL A 20 6.79 14.91 -5.31
N GLY A 21 6.96 15.83 -4.36
CA GLY A 21 6.73 17.26 -4.59
C GLY A 21 6.42 17.98 -3.29
N ARG A 22 6.81 19.25 -3.18
CA ARG A 22 6.73 20.02 -1.92
C ARG A 22 5.33 20.03 -1.33
N ASP A 23 4.31 20.18 -2.17
CA ASP A 23 2.91 20.22 -1.72
C ASP A 23 2.42 18.85 -1.23
N TYR A 24 2.85 17.76 -1.86
CA TYR A 24 2.52 16.39 -1.44
C TYR A 24 3.27 15.99 -0.16
N GLU A 25 4.51 16.43 0.00
CA GLU A 25 5.29 16.25 1.23
C GLU A 25 4.66 17.03 2.39
N ALA A 26 4.29 18.31 2.17
CA ALA A 26 3.56 19.12 3.15
C ALA A 26 2.18 18.54 3.48
N GLY A 27 1.51 17.95 2.48
CA GLY A 27 0.29 17.16 2.63
C GLY A 27 0.49 15.81 3.33
N GLY A 28 1.72 15.43 3.66
CA GLY A 28 2.05 14.27 4.48
C GLY A 28 2.05 12.95 3.71
N ILE A 29 2.35 12.94 2.40
CA ILE A 29 2.33 11.72 1.57
C ILE A 29 3.16 10.58 2.17
N ALA A 30 4.36 10.89 2.72
CA ALA A 30 5.19 9.91 3.40
C ALA A 30 4.51 9.33 4.66
N LYS A 31 3.88 10.19 5.47
CA LYS A 31 3.15 9.78 6.68
C LYS A 31 1.92 8.95 6.36
N HIS A 32 1.20 9.30 5.29
CA HIS A 32 0.05 8.54 4.81
C HIS A 32 0.47 7.19 4.23
N GLY A 33 1.56 7.15 3.48
CA GLY A 33 2.18 5.92 3.00
C GLY A 33 2.57 4.98 4.13
N ALA A 34 3.26 5.49 5.15
CA ALA A 34 3.64 4.70 6.33
C ALA A 34 2.42 4.09 7.06
N LYS A 35 1.33 4.85 7.19
CA LYS A 35 0.07 4.32 7.77
C LYS A 35 -0.49 3.16 6.95
N MET A 36 -0.40 3.24 5.61
CA MET A 36 -0.85 2.16 4.74
C MET A 36 0.01 0.91 4.92
N VAL A 37 1.35 1.06 4.95
CA VAL A 37 2.28 -0.05 5.25
C VAL A 37 1.91 -0.70 6.57
N THR A 38 1.72 0.08 7.64
CA THR A 38 1.31 -0.44 8.95
C THR A 38 -0.03 -1.16 8.89
N ALA A 39 -1.03 -0.58 8.20
CA ALA A 39 -2.35 -1.19 8.08
C ALA A 39 -2.31 -2.55 7.36
N VAL A 40 -1.54 -2.65 6.28
CA VAL A 40 -1.37 -3.90 5.52
C VAL A 40 -0.55 -4.92 6.31
N ALA A 41 0.49 -4.48 7.01
CA ALA A 41 1.31 -5.35 7.87
C ALA A 41 0.49 -5.93 9.04
N CYS A 42 -0.34 -5.11 9.68
CA CYS A 42 -1.15 -5.53 10.84
C CYS A 42 -2.46 -6.25 10.46
N ALA A 43 -2.91 -6.19 9.21
CA ALA A 43 -4.10 -6.93 8.78
C ALA A 43 -3.83 -8.45 8.82
N ARG A 44 -4.71 -9.21 9.47
CA ARG A 44 -4.63 -10.66 9.70
C ARG A 44 -5.44 -11.46 8.68
N VAL A 45 -6.42 -10.81 8.03
CA VAL A 45 -7.15 -11.41 6.90
C VAL A 45 -6.21 -11.83 5.77
N PRO A 46 -6.57 -12.84 4.95
CA PRO A 46 -5.80 -13.21 3.78
C PRO A 46 -5.64 -12.02 2.83
N LYS A 47 -4.42 -11.85 2.33
CA LYS A 47 -4.05 -10.79 1.39
C LYS A 47 -3.49 -11.45 0.13
N LEU A 48 -4.08 -11.14 -1.01
CA LEU A 48 -3.57 -11.54 -2.32
C LEU A 48 -3.16 -10.32 -3.12
N THR A 49 -2.11 -10.46 -3.91
CA THR A 49 -1.59 -9.39 -4.78
C THR A 49 -1.53 -9.91 -6.21
N VAL A 50 -2.12 -9.17 -7.14
CA VAL A 50 -2.00 -9.41 -8.58
C VAL A 50 -1.29 -8.21 -9.19
N VAL A 51 -0.12 -8.45 -9.77
CA VAL A 51 0.65 -7.43 -10.47
C VAL A 51 0.13 -7.37 -11.91
N ILE A 52 -0.49 -6.26 -12.27
CA ILE A 52 -1.07 -6.03 -13.60
C ILE A 52 -0.21 -5.07 -14.45
N GLY A 53 0.82 -4.47 -13.86
CA GLY A 53 1.74 -3.56 -14.54
C GLY A 53 3.02 -3.37 -13.72
N GLY A 54 3.46 -2.12 -13.56
CA GLY A 54 4.64 -1.82 -12.74
C GLY A 54 4.41 -2.04 -11.25
N SER A 55 5.46 -2.36 -10.50
CA SER A 55 5.40 -2.34 -9.03
C SER A 55 6.75 -1.92 -8.46
N TYR A 56 6.87 -0.64 -8.10
CA TYR A 56 8.14 -0.02 -7.77
C TYR A 56 8.12 0.77 -6.45
N GLY A 57 9.26 0.77 -5.77
CA GLY A 57 9.57 1.61 -4.61
C GLY A 57 8.61 1.46 -3.42
N ALA A 58 8.38 2.58 -2.72
CA ALA A 58 7.52 2.65 -1.53
C ALA A 58 6.06 2.21 -1.79
N GLY A 59 5.58 2.36 -3.03
CA GLY A 59 4.26 1.92 -3.45
C GLY A 59 4.07 0.41 -3.37
N ASN A 60 5.08 -0.37 -3.77
CA ASN A 60 5.06 -1.83 -3.68
C ASN A 60 4.90 -2.30 -2.22
N TYR A 61 5.75 -1.80 -1.31
CA TYR A 61 5.71 -2.18 0.11
C TYR A 61 4.38 -1.81 0.79
N SER A 62 3.78 -0.70 0.37
CA SER A 62 2.49 -0.23 0.91
C SER A 62 1.29 -1.06 0.43
N MET A 63 1.42 -1.78 -0.67
CA MET A 63 0.33 -2.49 -1.34
C MET A 63 0.50 -4.01 -1.31
N CYS A 64 0.94 -4.55 -0.17
CA CYS A 64 1.18 -5.99 0.01
C CYS A 64 2.19 -6.57 -1.01
N GLY A 65 3.15 -5.75 -1.41
CA GLY A 65 4.30 -6.17 -2.20
C GLY A 65 5.25 -7.02 -1.38
N ARG A 66 5.97 -7.92 -2.06
CA ARG A 66 7.05 -8.69 -1.44
C ARG A 66 8.30 -7.83 -1.40
N ALA A 67 9.10 -7.98 -0.35
CA ALA A 67 10.44 -7.43 -0.24
C ALA A 67 11.44 -8.33 -0.96
#